data_AF-A0A930YXY0-F1
#
_entry.id   AF-A0A930YXY0-F1
#
_cell.length_a   1.000
_cell.length_b   1.000
_cell.length_c   1.000
_cell.angle_alpha   90.00
_cell.angle_beta   90.00
_cell.angle_gamma   90.00
#
_symmetry.space_group_name_H-M   'P 1'
#
loop_
_entity.id
_entity.type
_entity.pdbx_description
1 polymer ?
#
loop_
_entity_poly.entity_id
_entity_poly.type
_entity_poly.pdbx_seq_one_letter_code
_entity_poly.pdbx_strand_id
1 'polypeptide(L)'
;MVGATPLGNEPLPSSSTPSSADAPQASLQGSLSVVSLSDLLSLLASTAQTGELRVIGGLVDGRLWLEDGELSNARVGAAATMGQAIFELACLTEGWFYFTVGSASPSGHPRVPVAAVLHEVHPQVQEWRGILTVVPLEAEVTLSPAPPGHDVQIRNDQWRVLTAVGNLGGSVRKVLDEIGGDQIVGLRTLRDLRAAGLIVLQPMPGMADPGHQDPPLPSATEPQEQVASLPPPPGPAVGSNARVSSLAELAMMPPPAETDPWAAPADPDGPGDGRAG
;
A
#
# COMPACT_ATOMS: atom_id res chain seq x y z
N MET A 1 32.60 -54.36 65.19
CA MET A 1 33.49 -53.45 64.44
C MET A 1 33.10 -53.58 62.98
N VAL A 2 32.03 -52.90 62.55
CA VAL A 2 32.10 -51.69 61.68
C VAL A 2 33.28 -51.70 60.71
N GLY A 3 32.96 -51.80 59.42
CA GLY A 3 33.89 -51.79 58.29
C GLY A 3 33.09 -51.69 57.00
N ALA A 4 32.69 -50.47 56.64
CA ALA A 4 31.97 -50.20 55.39
C ALA A 4 32.97 -50.03 54.24
N THR A 5 32.61 -50.43 53.03
CA THR A 5 33.27 -49.99 51.79
C THR A 5 32.21 -49.92 50.69
N PRO A 6 32.06 -48.78 49.97
CA PRO A 6 30.91 -48.52 49.11
C PRO A 6 31.01 -49.18 47.72
N LEU A 7 29.86 -49.26 47.04
CA LEU A 7 29.77 -49.60 45.62
C LEU A 7 30.61 -48.64 44.76
N GLY A 8 31.16 -49.16 43.66
CA GLY A 8 31.84 -48.34 42.66
C GLY A 8 30.86 -47.42 41.93
N ASN A 9 31.26 -46.16 41.70
CA ASN A 9 30.61 -45.28 40.76
C ASN A 9 30.89 -45.78 39.33
N GLU A 10 29.87 -46.27 38.63
CA GLU A 10 29.88 -46.26 37.17
C GLU A 10 29.85 -44.80 36.68
N PRO A 11 30.75 -44.39 35.77
CA PRO A 11 30.60 -43.13 35.07
C PRO A 11 29.40 -43.24 34.12
N LEU A 12 28.33 -42.51 34.45
CA LEU A 12 27.18 -42.31 33.57
C LEU A 12 27.66 -41.92 32.16
N PRO A 13 27.01 -42.42 31.08
CA PRO A 13 27.31 -41.95 29.75
C PRO A 13 27.03 -40.45 29.69
N SER A 14 28.08 -39.67 29.37
CA SER A 14 27.99 -38.24 29.17
C SER A 14 26.82 -37.96 28.24
N SER A 15 25.77 -37.34 28.79
CA SER A 15 24.66 -36.84 28.00
C SER A 15 25.21 -35.65 27.22
N SER A 16 25.77 -35.93 26.04
CA SER A 16 26.02 -34.93 25.03
C SER A 16 24.67 -34.35 24.65
N THR A 17 24.26 -33.31 25.39
CA THR A 17 23.27 -32.38 24.93
C THR A 17 23.67 -32.00 23.51
N PRO A 18 22.79 -32.15 22.50
CA PRO A 18 23.06 -31.55 21.22
C PRO A 18 23.30 -30.08 21.52
N SER A 19 24.52 -29.61 21.22
CA SER A 19 24.85 -28.19 21.28
C SER A 19 23.69 -27.46 20.63
N SER A 20 23.13 -26.44 21.31
CA SER A 20 22.14 -25.55 20.71
C SER A 20 22.88 -24.69 19.70
N ALA A 21 23.25 -25.33 18.59
CA ALA A 21 24.03 -24.79 17.52
C ALA A 21 23.14 -23.81 16.78
N ASP A 22 23.40 -22.54 17.05
CA ASP A 22 23.08 -21.44 16.16
C ASP A 22 21.64 -21.45 15.65
N ALA A 23 20.69 -21.30 16.58
CA ALA A 23 19.42 -20.69 16.19
C ALA A 23 19.76 -19.23 15.84
N PRO A 24 19.68 -18.81 14.56
CA PRO A 24 20.01 -17.44 14.19
C PRO A 24 19.12 -16.48 14.98
N GLN A 25 19.74 -15.69 15.86
CA GLN A 25 19.01 -14.67 16.60
C GLN A 25 18.64 -13.54 15.63
N ALA A 26 17.33 -13.34 15.43
CA ALA A 26 16.83 -12.22 14.66
C ALA A 26 17.39 -10.92 15.27
N SER A 27 18.29 -10.28 14.53
CA SER A 27 19.02 -9.09 14.97
C SER A 27 18.12 -7.86 14.94
N LEU A 28 17.05 -7.90 14.15
CA LEU A 28 15.96 -6.94 14.15
C LEU A 28 14.63 -7.70 13.95
N GLN A 29 13.61 -7.37 14.73
CA GLN A 29 12.26 -7.91 14.55
C GLN A 29 11.22 -6.84 14.90
N GLY A 30 10.05 -6.89 14.27
CA GLY A 30 8.99 -5.92 14.49
C GLY A 30 7.73 -6.22 13.69
N SER A 31 6.78 -5.29 13.72
CA SER A 31 5.52 -5.40 12.98
C SER A 31 5.46 -4.44 11.79
N LEU A 32 4.92 -4.92 10.67
CA LEU A 32 4.68 -4.11 9.47
C LEU A 32 3.67 -2.98 9.70
N SER A 33 2.80 -3.12 10.71
CA SER A 33 1.83 -2.09 11.10
C SER A 33 2.50 -0.86 11.73
N VAL A 34 3.77 -0.95 12.12
CA VAL A 34 4.57 0.14 12.71
C VAL A 34 5.63 0.64 11.74
N VAL A 35 6.31 -0.26 11.03
CA VAL A 35 7.38 0.05 10.07
C VAL A 35 7.03 -0.54 8.71
N SER A 36 6.89 0.30 7.69
CA SER A 36 6.61 -0.17 6.34
C SER A 36 7.79 -0.96 5.75
N LEU A 37 7.51 -1.94 4.90
CA LEU A 37 8.58 -2.73 4.24
C LEU A 37 9.57 -1.85 3.46
N SER A 38 9.08 -0.80 2.79
CA SER A 38 9.93 0.12 2.02
C SER A 38 10.90 0.91 2.91
N ASP A 39 10.45 1.32 4.09
CA ASP A 39 11.29 1.99 5.10
C ASP A 39 12.33 1.03 5.67
N LEU A 40 11.91 -0.19 6.05
CA LEU A 40 12.79 -1.25 6.53
C LEU A 40 13.88 -1.63 5.51
N LEU A 41 13.51 -1.81 4.24
CA LEU A 41 14.47 -2.09 3.17
C LEU A 41 15.44 -0.92 2.96
N SER A 42 14.95 0.32 3.02
CA SER A 42 15.80 1.53 2.90
C SER A 42 16.77 1.66 4.08
N LEU A 43 16.34 1.32 5.29
CA LEU A 43 17.18 1.28 6.49
C LEU A 43 18.29 0.23 6.36
N LEU A 44 17.96 -1.01 5.97
CA LEU A 44 18.93 -2.08 5.77
C LEU A 44 19.93 -1.75 4.64
N ALA A 45 19.47 -1.10 3.57
CA ALA A 45 20.34 -0.61 2.50
C ALA A 45 21.31 0.48 3.00
N SER A 46 20.80 1.50 3.71
CA SER A 46 21.60 2.60 4.25
C SER A 46 22.67 2.17 5.27
N THR A 47 22.48 1.00 5.87
CA THR A 47 23.39 0.41 6.87
C THR A 47 24.24 -0.74 6.31
N ALA A 48 24.24 -0.93 4.98
CA ALA A 48 24.97 -1.98 4.25
C ALA A 48 24.76 -3.41 4.81
N GLN A 49 23.56 -3.68 5.34
CA GLN A 49 23.30 -4.93 6.05
C GLN A 49 23.28 -6.12 5.10
N THR A 50 23.84 -7.23 5.58
CA THR A 50 23.88 -8.52 4.88
C THR A 50 23.13 -9.55 5.70
N GLY A 51 22.14 -10.21 5.12
CA GLY A 51 21.30 -11.16 5.85
C GLY A 51 19.97 -11.50 5.16
N GLU A 52 19.15 -12.29 5.87
CA GLU A 52 17.81 -12.70 5.44
C GLU A 52 16.74 -11.89 6.19
N LEU A 53 15.91 -11.16 5.45
CA LEU A 53 14.68 -10.54 5.93
C LEU A 53 13.49 -11.47 5.62
N ARG A 54 12.94 -12.10 6.65
CA ARG A 54 11.69 -12.86 6.57
C ARG A 54 10.51 -11.97 6.95
N VAL A 55 9.42 -12.08 6.20
CA VAL A 55 8.18 -11.30 6.38
C VAL A 55 7.00 -12.27 6.37
N ILE A 56 6.12 -12.17 7.38
CA ILE A 56 4.98 -13.06 7.56
C ILE A 56 3.73 -12.22 7.82
N GLY A 57 2.74 -12.28 6.93
CA GLY A 57 1.50 -11.51 7.04
C GLY A 57 0.31 -12.22 6.37
N GLY A 58 -0.73 -12.49 7.14
CA GLY A 58 -1.93 -13.21 6.67
C GLY A 58 -1.59 -14.60 6.12
N LEU A 59 -1.74 -14.78 4.81
CA LEU A 59 -1.42 -16.01 4.05
C LEU A 59 -0.05 -15.95 3.35
N VAL A 60 0.72 -14.87 3.52
CA VAL A 60 1.98 -14.63 2.81
C VAL A 60 3.17 -14.86 3.73
N ASP A 61 4.05 -15.78 3.34
CA ASP A 61 5.40 -15.97 3.89
C ASP A 61 6.42 -15.59 2.80
N GLY A 62 7.19 -14.53 3.08
CA GLY A 62 8.22 -13.99 2.20
C GLY A 62 9.60 -14.06 2.81
N ARG A 63 10.60 -14.28 1.98
CA ARG A 63 12.03 -14.14 2.32
C ARG A 63 12.71 -13.26 1.29
N LEU A 64 13.47 -12.29 1.78
CA LEU A 64 14.32 -11.39 1.00
C LEU A 64 15.74 -11.57 1.53
N TRP A 65 16.73 -11.61 0.64
CA TRP A 65 18.14 -11.65 1.03
C TRP A 65 18.82 -10.37 0.57
N LEU A 66 19.60 -9.79 1.47
CA LEU A 66 20.39 -8.60 1.24
C LEU A 66 21.87 -8.94 1.39
N GLU A 67 22.71 -8.32 0.56
CA GLU A 67 24.16 -8.37 0.63
C GLU A 67 24.72 -6.97 0.42
N ASP A 68 25.52 -6.47 1.35
CA ASP A 68 26.10 -5.12 1.34
C ASP A 68 25.04 -3.98 1.18
N GLY A 69 23.80 -4.23 1.62
CA GLY A 69 22.66 -3.31 1.43
C GLY A 69 21.95 -3.41 0.07
N GLU A 70 22.39 -4.28 -0.84
CA GLU A 70 21.71 -4.58 -2.11
C GLU A 70 20.85 -5.85 -2.01
N LEU A 71 19.79 -5.95 -2.83
CA LEU A 71 18.95 -7.14 -2.91
C LEU A 71 19.66 -8.22 -3.74
N SER A 72 19.97 -9.35 -3.10
CA SER A 72 20.59 -10.50 -3.77
C SER A 72 19.58 -11.58 -4.15
N ASN A 73 18.47 -11.72 -3.42
CA ASN A 73 17.38 -12.64 -3.79
C ASN A 73 16.04 -12.27 -3.14
N ALA A 74 14.93 -12.72 -3.72
CA ALA A 74 13.60 -12.63 -3.13
C ALA A 74 12.76 -13.86 -3.45
N ARG A 75 11.93 -14.29 -2.49
CA ARG A 75 11.01 -15.42 -2.65
C ARG A 75 9.75 -15.19 -1.84
N VAL A 76 8.62 -15.05 -2.54
CA VAL A 76 7.30 -14.78 -1.98
C VAL A 76 6.29 -15.52 -2.86
N GLY A 77 5.39 -16.31 -2.26
CA GLY A 77 4.30 -16.98 -2.98
C GLY A 77 4.72 -17.64 -4.30
N ALA A 78 4.14 -17.16 -5.40
CA ALA A 78 4.44 -17.56 -6.78
C ALA A 78 5.19 -16.47 -7.59
N ALA A 79 5.76 -15.46 -6.91
CA ALA A 79 6.45 -14.35 -7.55
C ALA A 79 7.66 -14.81 -8.38
N ALA A 80 7.66 -14.47 -9.67
CA ALA A 80 8.72 -14.84 -10.61
C ALA A 80 9.90 -13.85 -10.67
N THR A 81 9.75 -12.65 -10.10
CA THR A 81 10.76 -11.58 -10.14
C THR A 81 10.93 -10.91 -8.78
N MET A 82 12.08 -10.25 -8.58
CA MET A 82 12.39 -9.44 -7.39
C MET A 82 11.32 -8.35 -7.14
N GLY A 83 10.94 -7.63 -8.20
CA GLY A 83 9.92 -6.58 -8.15
C GLY A 83 8.55 -7.13 -7.74
N GLN A 84 8.11 -8.25 -8.31
CA GLN A 84 6.84 -8.90 -7.95
C GLN A 84 6.82 -9.34 -6.48
N ALA A 85 7.92 -9.94 -6.00
CA ALA A 85 8.04 -10.37 -4.61
C ALA A 85 7.97 -9.19 -3.63
N ILE A 86 8.65 -8.08 -3.94
CA ILE A 86 8.63 -6.87 -3.10
C ILE A 86 7.28 -6.16 -3.20
N PHE A 87 6.62 -6.16 -4.37
CA PHE A 87 5.26 -5.67 -4.52
C PHE A 87 4.26 -6.43 -3.63
N GLU A 88 4.27 -7.76 -3.67
CA GLU A 88 3.37 -8.60 -2.86
C GLU A 88 3.58 -8.35 -1.35
N LEU A 89 4.82 -8.22 -0.89
CA LEU A 89 5.10 -7.91 0.52
C LEU A 89 4.81 -6.45 0.90
N ALA A 90 4.97 -5.48 -0.02
CA ALA A 90 4.64 -4.07 0.23
C ALA A 90 3.12 -3.80 0.22
N CYS A 91 2.33 -4.70 -0.35
CA CYS A 91 0.88 -4.71 -0.23
C CYS A 91 0.39 -5.19 1.15
N LEU A 92 1.22 -5.87 1.95
CA LEU A 92 0.88 -6.24 3.32
C LEU A 92 0.82 -4.99 4.21
N THR A 93 -0.35 -4.73 4.79
CA THR A 93 -0.58 -3.67 5.78
C THR A 93 -0.28 -4.13 7.21
N GLU A 94 -0.28 -5.43 7.45
CA GLU A 94 -0.10 -6.05 8.76
C GLU A 94 0.75 -7.31 8.64
N GLY A 95 1.47 -7.63 9.72
CA GLY A 95 2.36 -8.78 9.78
C GLY A 95 3.54 -8.56 10.70
N TRP A 96 4.44 -9.55 10.73
CA TRP A 96 5.69 -9.55 11.47
C TRP A 96 6.87 -9.70 10.51
N PHE A 97 7.98 -9.05 10.84
CA PHE A 97 9.24 -9.22 10.13
C PHE A 97 10.35 -9.63 11.09
N TYR A 98 11.32 -10.39 10.57
CA TYR A 98 12.48 -10.90 11.27
C TYR A 98 13.69 -10.79 10.34
N PHE A 99 14.74 -10.10 10.77
CA PHE A 99 15.98 -9.98 10.02
C PHE A 99 17.11 -10.72 10.74
N THR A 100 17.77 -11.63 10.02
CA THR A 100 18.92 -12.41 10.48
C THR A 100 20.16 -11.92 9.76
N VAL A 101 21.11 -11.33 10.50
CA VAL A 101 22.41 -10.93 9.98
C VAL A 101 23.25 -12.16 9.58
N GLY A 102 23.99 -12.06 8.49
CA GLY A 102 24.97 -13.08 8.06
C GLY A 102 24.40 -14.27 7.29
N SER A 103 23.08 -14.38 7.12
CA SER A 103 22.47 -15.37 6.24
C SER A 103 22.77 -15.06 4.78
N ALA A 104 23.66 -15.85 4.16
CA ALA A 104 23.98 -15.75 2.74
C ALA A 104 22.79 -16.12 1.85
N SER A 105 22.66 -15.44 0.70
CA SER A 105 21.66 -15.78 -0.31
C SER A 105 21.87 -17.21 -0.83
N PRO A 106 20.81 -18.03 -0.98
CA PRO A 106 20.91 -19.37 -1.55
C PRO A 106 21.18 -19.38 -3.06
N SER A 107 21.13 -18.22 -3.73
CA SER A 107 21.32 -18.09 -5.17
C SER A 107 22.15 -16.85 -5.52
N GLY A 108 23.22 -17.06 -6.29
CA GLY A 108 24.10 -16.00 -6.80
C GLY A 108 23.46 -15.21 -7.96
N HIS A 109 22.25 -14.69 -7.77
CA HIS A 109 21.63 -13.77 -8.70
C HIS A 109 22.36 -12.42 -8.69
N PRO A 110 22.28 -11.63 -9.77
CA PRO A 110 22.85 -10.28 -9.78
C PRO A 110 22.21 -9.45 -8.67
N ARG A 111 23.06 -8.77 -7.89
CA ARG A 111 22.62 -7.83 -6.86
C ARG A 111 21.95 -6.62 -7.50
N VAL A 112 20.86 -6.15 -6.89
CA VAL A 112 20.10 -5.01 -7.38
C VAL A 112 19.97 -3.97 -6.26
N PRO A 113 20.28 -2.69 -6.51
CA PRO A 113 20.10 -1.64 -5.52
C PRO A 113 18.64 -1.57 -5.03
N VAL A 114 18.45 -1.62 -3.71
CA VAL A 114 17.11 -1.52 -3.06
C VAL A 114 16.31 -0.33 -3.59
N ALA A 115 16.97 0.83 -3.73
CA ALA A 115 16.35 2.05 -4.22
C ALA A 115 15.78 1.93 -5.65
N ALA A 116 16.43 1.16 -6.52
CA ALA A 116 15.95 0.96 -7.89
C ALA A 116 14.66 0.12 -7.92
N VAL A 117 14.62 -0.97 -7.15
CA VAL A 117 13.42 -1.83 -7.07
C VAL A 117 12.28 -1.11 -6.34
N LEU A 118 12.57 -0.36 -5.27
CA LEU A 118 11.56 0.46 -4.61
C LEU A 118 11.00 1.57 -5.53
N HIS A 119 11.83 2.19 -6.38
CA HIS A 119 11.35 3.18 -7.34
C HIS A 119 10.41 2.58 -8.40
N GLU A 120 10.63 1.33 -8.81
CA GLU A 120 9.73 0.59 -9.72
C GLU A 120 8.43 0.15 -9.04
N VAL A 121 8.52 -0.32 -7.79
CA VAL A 121 7.40 -0.94 -7.06
C VAL A 121 6.51 0.11 -6.35
N HIS A 122 7.05 1.22 -5.87
CA HIS A 122 6.28 2.24 -5.15
C HIS A 122 5.05 2.78 -5.93
N PRO A 123 5.14 3.18 -7.22
CA PRO A 123 3.96 3.65 -7.95
C PRO A 123 2.91 2.55 -8.12
N GLN A 124 3.34 1.28 -8.26
CA GLN A 124 2.46 0.12 -8.37
C GLN A 124 1.69 -0.14 -7.08
N VAL A 125 2.36 -0.05 -5.91
CA VAL A 125 1.70 -0.17 -4.59
C VAL A 125 0.74 0.98 -4.32
N GLN A 126 1.13 2.22 -4.69
CA GLN A 126 0.26 3.39 -4.53
C GLN A 126 -1.01 3.27 -5.39
N GLU A 127 -0.87 2.84 -6.66
CA GLU A 127 -2.03 2.59 -7.52
C GLU A 127 -2.90 1.45 -6.97
N TRP A 128 -2.31 0.33 -6.54
CA TRP A 128 -3.03 -0.78 -5.94
C TRP A 128 -3.88 -0.31 -4.75
N ARG A 129 -3.30 0.45 -3.81
CA ARG A 129 -4.03 1.06 -2.67
C ARG A 129 -5.13 2.01 -3.16
N GLY A 130 -4.85 2.84 -4.17
CA GLY A 130 -5.82 3.73 -4.78
C GLY A 130 -7.02 2.98 -5.37
N ILE A 131 -6.79 1.90 -6.10
CA ILE A 131 -7.87 1.07 -6.67
C ILE A 131 -8.67 0.38 -5.56
N LEU A 132 -8.03 -0.10 -4.49
CA LEU A 132 -8.74 -0.75 -3.37
C LEU A 132 -9.75 0.17 -2.65
N THR A 133 -9.58 1.50 -2.70
CA THR A 133 -10.60 2.43 -2.18
C THR A 133 -11.93 2.38 -2.95
N VAL A 134 -11.88 1.98 -4.23
CA VAL A 134 -13.04 1.90 -5.15
C VAL A 134 -13.50 0.46 -5.35
N VAL A 135 -12.57 -0.50 -5.25
CA VAL A 135 -12.74 -1.94 -5.48
C VAL A 135 -12.14 -2.72 -4.30
N PRO A 136 -12.81 -2.80 -3.14
CA PRO A 136 -12.29 -3.52 -1.98
C PRO A 136 -12.18 -5.03 -2.26
N LEU A 137 -11.11 -5.68 -1.83
CA LEU A 137 -10.85 -7.12 -2.09
C LEU A 137 -11.96 -8.03 -1.54
N GLU A 138 -12.57 -7.63 -0.43
CA GLU A 138 -13.60 -8.41 0.27
C GLU A 138 -15.03 -8.08 -0.22
N ALA A 139 -15.20 -7.07 -1.10
CA ALA A 139 -16.50 -6.73 -1.68
C ALA A 139 -16.98 -7.83 -2.64
N GLU A 140 -18.26 -8.16 -2.57
CA GLU A 140 -18.89 -9.17 -3.43
C GLU A 140 -19.13 -8.59 -4.83
N VAL A 141 -18.64 -9.30 -5.85
CA VAL A 141 -18.76 -8.88 -7.26
C VAL A 141 -19.94 -9.60 -7.89
N THR A 142 -20.85 -8.82 -8.46
CA THR A 142 -21.98 -9.35 -9.24
C THR A 142 -22.02 -8.69 -10.62
N LEU A 143 -22.49 -9.42 -11.63
CA LEU A 143 -22.77 -8.84 -12.94
C LEU A 143 -23.98 -7.90 -12.85
N SER A 144 -23.92 -6.76 -13.53
CA SER A 144 -25.08 -5.88 -13.63
C SER A 144 -26.20 -6.60 -14.40
N PRO A 145 -27.44 -6.65 -13.89
CA PRO A 145 -28.56 -7.31 -14.57
C PRO A 145 -29.06 -6.54 -15.81
N ALA A 146 -28.59 -5.31 -16.03
CA ALA A 146 -28.92 -4.50 -17.19
C ALA A 146 -27.64 -3.87 -17.79
N PRO A 147 -27.39 -3.99 -19.11
CA PRO A 147 -26.30 -3.27 -19.76
C PRO A 147 -26.61 -1.76 -19.75
N PRO A 148 -25.63 -0.89 -19.44
CA PRO A 148 -25.86 0.56 -19.30
C PRO A 148 -25.97 1.32 -20.63
N GLY A 149 -26.26 0.64 -21.74
CA GLY A 149 -26.39 1.24 -23.07
C GLY A 149 -26.77 0.22 -24.15
N HIS A 150 -26.90 0.69 -25.40
CA HIS A 150 -27.23 -0.15 -26.55
C HIS A 150 -26.04 -0.92 -27.16
N ASP A 151 -24.80 -0.48 -26.91
CA ASP A 151 -23.60 -1.16 -27.37
C ASP A 151 -22.55 -1.15 -26.24
N VAL A 152 -21.94 -2.30 -25.98
CA VAL A 152 -20.92 -2.48 -24.95
C VAL A 152 -19.73 -3.21 -25.57
N GLN A 153 -18.65 -2.46 -25.80
CA GLN A 153 -17.41 -3.02 -26.32
C GLN A 153 -16.60 -3.66 -25.18
N ILE A 154 -16.51 -4.99 -25.17
CA ILE A 154 -15.81 -5.77 -24.14
C ILE A 154 -14.50 -6.30 -24.73
N ARG A 155 -13.36 -5.92 -24.13
CA ARG A 155 -12.04 -6.48 -24.48
C ARG A 155 -11.89 -7.93 -24.02
N ASN A 156 -10.97 -8.69 -24.62
CA ASN A 156 -10.73 -10.09 -24.25
C ASN A 156 -10.42 -10.26 -22.74
N ASP A 157 -9.58 -9.39 -22.19
CA ASP A 157 -9.23 -9.38 -20.76
C ASP A 157 -10.48 -9.13 -19.88
N GLN A 158 -11.29 -8.14 -20.25
CA GLN A 158 -12.55 -7.79 -19.57
C GLN A 158 -13.58 -8.93 -19.65
N TRP A 159 -13.69 -9.60 -20.80
CA TRP A 159 -14.60 -10.75 -20.99
C TRP A 159 -14.23 -11.92 -20.09
N ARG A 160 -12.92 -12.19 -19.93
CA ARG A 160 -12.43 -13.21 -19.00
C ARG A 160 -12.79 -12.87 -17.56
N VAL A 161 -12.65 -11.60 -17.15
CA VAL A 161 -13.09 -11.14 -15.81
C VAL A 161 -14.60 -11.31 -15.63
N LEU A 162 -15.42 -10.85 -16.58
CA LEU A 162 -16.88 -10.97 -16.53
C LEU A 162 -17.35 -12.43 -16.46
N THR A 163 -16.69 -13.33 -17.21
CA THR A 163 -16.98 -14.76 -17.19
C THR A 163 -16.63 -15.39 -15.84
N ALA A 164 -15.51 -14.98 -15.22
CA ALA A 164 -15.13 -15.44 -13.88
C ALA A 164 -16.15 -14.96 -12.82
N VAL A 165 -16.54 -13.68 -12.85
CA VAL A 165 -17.58 -13.12 -11.96
C VAL A 165 -18.90 -13.89 -12.12
N GLY A 166 -19.36 -14.09 -13.35
CA GLY A 166 -20.64 -14.76 -13.64
C GLY A 166 -20.68 -16.25 -13.28
N ASN A 167 -19.54 -16.96 -13.34
CA ASN A 167 -19.47 -18.39 -13.06
C ASN A 167 -19.18 -18.73 -11.59
N LEU A 168 -18.33 -17.96 -10.91
CA LEU A 168 -17.88 -18.30 -9.55
C LEU A 168 -18.76 -17.68 -8.45
N GLY A 169 -19.18 -16.42 -8.63
CA GLY A 169 -19.70 -15.58 -7.56
C GLY A 169 -18.71 -15.33 -6.41
N GLY A 170 -18.95 -14.24 -5.66
CA GLY A 170 -18.23 -13.91 -4.43
C GLY A 170 -17.24 -12.75 -4.55
N SER A 171 -16.27 -12.71 -3.63
CA SER A 171 -15.42 -11.54 -3.41
C SER A 171 -14.41 -11.27 -4.53
N VAL A 172 -14.08 -9.99 -4.73
CA VAL A 172 -13.02 -9.52 -5.66
C VAL A 172 -11.75 -10.37 -5.56
N ARG A 173 -11.30 -10.68 -4.34
CA ARG A 173 -10.11 -11.50 -4.08
C ARG A 173 -10.14 -12.86 -4.77
N LYS A 174 -11.27 -13.56 -4.71
CA LYS A 174 -11.46 -14.91 -5.29
C LYS A 174 -11.49 -14.85 -6.82
N VAL A 175 -12.09 -13.80 -7.38
CA VAL A 175 -12.12 -13.55 -8.83
C VAL A 175 -10.70 -13.30 -9.36
N LEU A 176 -9.89 -12.51 -8.64
CA LEU A 176 -8.49 -12.25 -9.01
C LEU A 176 -7.61 -13.52 -8.91
N ASP A 177 -7.79 -14.34 -7.88
CA ASP A 177 -7.06 -15.59 -7.67
C ASP A 177 -7.35 -16.61 -8.80
N GLU A 178 -8.62 -16.80 -9.16
CA GLU A 178 -9.05 -17.68 -10.27
C GLU A 178 -8.54 -17.20 -11.64
N ILE A 179 -8.61 -15.88 -11.90
CA ILE A 179 -8.09 -15.32 -13.15
C ILE A 179 -6.56 -15.47 -13.19
N GLY A 180 -5.89 -15.30 -12.04
CA GLY A 180 -4.44 -15.35 -11.90
C GLY A 180 -3.72 -14.24 -12.68
N GLY A 181 -2.39 -14.29 -12.64
CA GLY A 181 -1.53 -13.28 -13.27
C GLY A 181 -1.38 -12.01 -12.43
N ASP A 182 -1.28 -10.86 -13.08
CA ASP A 182 -0.99 -9.59 -12.42
C ASP A 182 -2.22 -9.03 -11.68
N GLN A 183 -2.10 -8.88 -10.36
CA GLN A 183 -3.18 -8.42 -9.49
C GLN A 183 -3.61 -6.97 -9.77
N ILE A 184 -2.68 -6.11 -10.19
CA ILE A 184 -2.97 -4.70 -10.51
C ILE A 184 -3.74 -4.62 -11.82
N VAL A 185 -3.34 -5.40 -12.84
CA VAL A 185 -4.07 -5.49 -14.12
C VAL A 185 -5.48 -6.03 -13.91
N GLY A 186 -5.65 -7.05 -13.07
CA GLY A 186 -6.98 -7.55 -12.68
C GLY A 186 -7.83 -6.48 -11.96
N LEU A 187 -7.26 -5.78 -10.98
CA LEU A 187 -7.93 -4.71 -10.24
C LEU A 187 -8.30 -3.50 -11.11
N ARG A 188 -7.39 -3.06 -12.00
CA ARG A 188 -7.67 -2.04 -13.03
C ARG A 188 -8.86 -2.47 -13.89
N THR A 189 -8.88 -3.72 -14.34
CA THR A 189 -9.96 -4.25 -15.18
C THR A 189 -11.30 -4.27 -14.43
N LEU A 190 -11.32 -4.66 -13.15
CA LEU A 190 -12.52 -4.59 -12.30
C LEU A 190 -12.99 -3.15 -12.07
N ARG A 191 -12.07 -2.21 -11.79
CA ARG A 191 -12.38 -0.77 -11.67
C ARG A 191 -13.03 -0.24 -12.94
N ASP A 192 -12.48 -0.59 -14.10
CA ASP A 192 -12.96 -0.11 -15.40
C ASP A 192 -14.33 -0.74 -15.75
N LEU A 193 -14.54 -2.03 -15.43
CA LEU A 193 -15.85 -2.69 -15.53
C LEU A 193 -16.91 -2.08 -14.61
N ARG A 194 -16.53 -1.67 -13.39
CA ARG A 194 -17.41 -0.97 -12.43
C ARG A 194 -17.75 0.43 -12.94
N ALA A 195 -16.76 1.18 -13.44
CA ALA A 195 -16.96 2.49 -14.03
C ALA A 195 -17.84 2.44 -15.30
N ALA A 196 -17.70 1.37 -16.09
CA ALA A 196 -18.57 1.06 -17.22
C ALA A 196 -19.96 0.50 -16.82
N GLY A 197 -20.27 0.35 -15.53
CA GLY A 197 -21.58 -0.13 -15.04
C GLY A 197 -21.89 -1.60 -15.34
N LEU A 198 -20.87 -2.41 -15.69
CA LEU A 198 -21.03 -3.83 -16.06
C LEU A 198 -20.97 -4.77 -14.85
N ILE A 199 -20.36 -4.33 -13.75
CA ILE A 199 -20.36 -5.04 -12.46
C ILE A 199 -20.84 -4.12 -11.35
N VAL A 200 -21.52 -4.71 -10.37
CA VAL A 200 -21.91 -4.07 -9.11
C VAL A 200 -21.07 -4.69 -8.00
N LEU A 201 -20.41 -3.84 -7.23
CA LEU A 201 -19.72 -4.23 -6.00
C LEU A 201 -20.65 -3.99 -4.82
N GLN A 202 -20.99 -5.07 -4.10
CA GLN A 202 -21.71 -4.96 -2.83
C GLN A 202 -20.69 -5.03 -1.69
N PRO A 203 -20.68 -4.05 -0.75
CA PRO A 203 -19.89 -4.20 0.46
C PRO A 203 -20.42 -5.41 1.23
N MET A 204 -19.52 -6.29 1.67
CA MET A 204 -19.92 -7.53 2.33
C MET A 204 -20.77 -7.23 3.58
N PRO A 205 -22.00 -7.79 3.69
CA PRO A 205 -22.87 -7.55 4.84
C PRO A 205 -22.29 -8.24 6.09
N GLY A 206 -21.50 -7.48 6.84
CA GLY A 206 -20.76 -7.97 8.01
C GLY A 206 -19.64 -7.04 8.48
N MET A 207 -19.19 -6.10 7.64
CA MET A 207 -18.18 -5.09 8.01
C MET A 207 -18.68 -3.65 7.87
N ALA A 208 -19.99 -3.45 8.01
CA ALA A 208 -20.54 -2.15 8.38
C ALA A 208 -20.28 -1.94 9.88
N ASP A 209 -19.51 -0.91 10.22
CA ASP A 209 -19.42 -0.41 11.59
C ASP A 209 -20.84 -0.08 12.11
N PRO A 210 -21.29 -0.64 13.23
CA PRO A 210 -22.63 -0.37 13.77
C PRO A 210 -22.76 1.03 14.41
N GLY A 211 -21.82 1.95 14.17
CA GLY A 211 -21.71 3.26 14.82
C GLY A 211 -22.13 4.47 14.00
N HIS A 212 -22.50 4.33 12.71
CA HIS A 212 -23.05 5.43 11.89
C HIS A 212 -24.40 5.06 11.24
N GLN A 213 -25.34 4.58 12.06
CA GLN A 213 -26.69 5.13 11.91
C GLN A 213 -26.69 6.49 12.60
N ASP A 214 -26.59 7.57 11.82
CA ASP A 214 -27.20 8.82 12.23
C ASP A 214 -28.68 8.49 12.47
N PRO A 215 -29.18 8.53 13.72
CA PRO A 215 -30.59 8.24 13.95
C PRO A 215 -31.36 9.27 13.12
N PRO A 216 -32.43 8.88 12.38
CA PRO A 216 -33.23 9.88 11.69
C PRO A 216 -33.69 10.87 12.76
N LEU A 217 -33.12 12.08 12.73
CA LEU A 217 -33.48 13.19 13.59
C LEU A 217 -35.01 13.21 13.59
N PRO A 218 -35.68 12.96 14.72
CA PRO A 218 -37.13 12.91 14.74
C PRO A 218 -37.56 14.28 14.22
N SER A 219 -38.18 14.30 13.04
CA SER A 219 -38.60 15.53 12.38
C SER A 219 -39.30 16.35 13.44
N ALA A 220 -38.77 17.54 13.75
CA ALA A 220 -39.32 18.36 14.79
C ALA A 220 -40.75 18.66 14.40
N THR A 221 -41.69 17.95 15.02
CA THR A 221 -43.13 18.23 14.90
C THR A 221 -43.28 19.63 15.44
N GLU A 222 -43.36 20.60 14.53
CA GLU A 222 -43.67 21.99 14.83
C GLU A 222 -44.90 21.98 15.74
N PRO A 223 -44.78 22.43 17.00
CA PRO A 223 -45.96 22.71 17.78
C PRO A 223 -46.69 23.81 17.03
N GLN A 224 -47.92 23.54 16.57
CA GLN A 224 -48.75 24.56 15.92
C GLN A 224 -48.98 25.68 16.93
N GLU A 225 -48.22 26.77 16.80
CA GLU A 225 -48.26 27.87 17.74
C GLU A 225 -49.60 28.58 17.61
N GLN A 226 -50.50 28.30 18.57
CA GLN A 226 -51.85 28.83 18.58
C GLN A 226 -51.80 30.35 18.67
N VAL A 227 -52.50 31.00 17.74
CA VAL A 227 -52.62 32.44 17.62
C VAL A 227 -53.24 33.02 18.91
N ALA A 228 -52.41 33.56 19.79
CA ALA A 228 -52.81 34.29 20.99
C ALA A 228 -52.18 35.70 20.96
N SER A 229 -53.03 36.72 20.80
CA SER A 229 -52.63 38.09 20.55
C SER A 229 -51.83 38.73 21.68
N LEU A 230 -50.70 39.35 21.35
CA LEU A 230 -49.99 40.33 22.18
C LEU A 230 -49.73 41.61 21.37
N PRO A 231 -49.87 42.81 21.97
CA PRO A 231 -49.77 44.09 21.25
C PRO A 231 -48.30 44.50 21.00
N PRO A 232 -48.04 45.34 19.98
CA PRO A 232 -46.68 45.75 19.63
C PRO A 232 -46.11 46.79 20.62
N PRO A 233 -44.83 46.70 21.01
CA PRO A 233 -44.14 47.76 21.73
C PRO A 233 -43.73 48.92 20.80
N PRO A 234 -43.71 50.17 21.27
CA PRO A 234 -43.29 51.33 20.48
C PRO A 234 -41.75 51.50 20.46
N GLY A 235 -41.20 51.95 19.32
CA GLY A 235 -39.96 52.75 19.31
C GLY A 235 -40.27 54.25 19.46
N PRO A 236 -39.31 55.18 19.23
CA PRO A 236 -37.89 54.98 18.88
C PRO A 236 -36.90 55.90 19.66
N ALA A 237 -35.59 55.62 19.55
CA ALA A 237 -34.49 56.60 19.63
C ALA A 237 -33.22 55.92 19.05
N VAL A 238 -32.66 56.28 17.89
CA VAL A 238 -31.99 57.54 17.50
C VAL A 238 -30.72 57.83 18.32
N GLY A 239 -29.57 57.77 17.65
CA GLY A 239 -28.23 57.88 18.24
C GLY A 239 -27.24 56.94 17.51
N SER A 240 -27.03 57.07 16.20
CA SER A 240 -26.26 58.16 15.57
C SER A 240 -24.85 58.32 16.17
N ASN A 241 -23.89 57.57 15.65
CA ASN A 241 -22.65 58.22 15.20
C ASN A 241 -22.03 57.48 14.01
N ALA A 242 -21.47 58.24 13.08
CA ALA A 242 -20.90 57.77 11.82
C ALA A 242 -19.37 58.01 11.79
N ARG A 243 -18.75 57.68 10.64
CA ARG A 243 -17.29 57.77 10.30
C ARG A 243 -16.49 56.53 10.71
N VAL A 244 -15.57 55.98 9.90
CA VAL A 244 -15.06 56.34 8.55
C VAL A 244 -14.72 55.01 7.83
N SER A 245 -15.24 54.76 6.64
CA SER A 245 -14.60 54.92 5.31
C SER A 245 -13.59 53.85 4.89
N SER A 246 -13.86 53.30 3.71
CA SER A 246 -13.00 52.37 2.95
C SER A 246 -11.67 53.00 2.51
N LEU A 247 -10.67 52.16 2.26
CA LEU A 247 -9.79 52.34 1.11
C LEU A 247 -9.40 50.98 0.51
N ALA A 248 -9.61 50.88 -0.80
CA ALA A 248 -9.00 49.91 -1.68
C ALA A 248 -7.50 50.24 -1.90
N GLU A 249 -6.88 49.46 -2.79
CA GLU A 249 -5.80 49.91 -3.67
C GLU A 249 -4.35 49.93 -3.13
N LEU A 250 -3.66 48.81 -3.36
CA LEU A 250 -2.22 48.67 -3.64
C LEU A 250 -2.02 47.24 -4.18
N ALA A 251 -2.13 46.96 -5.47
CA ALA A 251 -1.22 47.35 -6.55
C ALA A 251 0.24 46.89 -6.31
N MET A 252 0.61 45.73 -6.86
CA MET A 252 1.74 45.54 -7.80
C MET A 252 2.12 44.06 -7.99
N MET A 253 2.24 43.66 -9.26
CA MET A 253 2.81 42.42 -9.80
C MET A 253 3.66 42.83 -11.03
N PRO A 254 4.65 42.04 -11.53
CA PRO A 254 5.56 41.10 -10.88
C PRO A 254 6.94 41.83 -10.67
N PRO A 255 8.07 41.71 -11.45
CA PRO A 255 8.53 40.77 -12.48
C PRO A 255 9.60 39.75 -11.94
N PRO A 256 10.84 39.49 -12.46
CA PRO A 256 11.19 38.07 -12.75
C PRO A 256 12.60 37.55 -12.36
N ALA A 257 12.74 36.23 -12.34
CA ALA A 257 13.88 35.41 -12.83
C ALA A 257 13.47 33.93 -12.67
N GLU A 258 13.30 33.11 -13.70
CA GLU A 258 14.31 32.61 -14.65
C GLU A 258 15.55 31.98 -13.98
N THR A 259 15.42 30.69 -13.66
CA THR A 259 16.50 29.72 -13.84
C THR A 259 15.92 28.49 -14.55
N ASP A 260 16.06 28.44 -15.87
CA ASP A 260 15.71 27.28 -16.67
C ASP A 260 16.78 26.18 -16.51
N PRO A 261 16.43 24.96 -16.05
CA PRO A 261 17.40 23.89 -15.83
C PRO A 261 17.77 23.10 -17.10
N TRP A 262 17.31 23.50 -18.29
CA TRP A 262 17.55 22.81 -19.56
C TRP A 262 18.45 23.60 -20.53
N ALA A 263 19.28 24.51 -20.01
CA ALA A 263 20.33 25.15 -20.80
C ALA A 263 21.35 24.13 -21.32
N ALA A 264 21.25 23.76 -22.60
CA ALA A 264 22.21 22.89 -23.27
C ALA A 264 23.61 23.55 -23.30
N PRO A 265 24.71 22.78 -23.15
CA PRO A 265 26.05 23.34 -23.23
C PRO A 265 26.32 23.89 -24.63
N ALA A 266 26.81 25.13 -24.69
CA ALA A 266 27.24 25.75 -25.93
C ALA A 266 28.50 25.06 -26.46
N ASP A 267 28.41 24.56 -27.69
CA ASP A 267 29.50 23.91 -28.42
C ASP A 267 30.58 24.94 -28.84
N PRO A 268 31.85 24.78 -28.44
CA PRO A 268 32.90 25.73 -28.78
C PRO A 268 33.98 25.09 -29.67
N ASP A 269 33.67 24.84 -30.95
CA ASP A 269 34.73 24.83 -31.98
C ASP A 269 34.28 25.44 -33.32
N GLY A 270 35.17 26.21 -33.92
CA GLY A 270 34.89 27.06 -35.09
C GLY A 270 35.22 26.43 -36.44
N PRO A 271 34.89 27.11 -37.56
CA PRO A 271 35.10 26.58 -38.90
C PRO A 271 36.56 26.63 -39.34
N GLY A 272 37.17 25.46 -39.56
CA GLY A 272 38.45 25.30 -40.24
C GLY A 272 38.31 25.23 -41.77
N ASP A 273 38.81 26.24 -42.47
CA ASP A 273 38.85 26.33 -43.93
C ASP A 273 39.88 25.35 -44.54
N GLY A 274 39.54 24.76 -45.71
CA GLY A 274 40.52 24.59 -46.78
C GLY A 274 41.01 23.18 -47.18
N ARG A 275 40.83 22.88 -48.48
CA ARG A 275 41.68 22.04 -49.37
C ARG A 275 41.86 20.53 -49.08
N ALA A 276 41.40 19.70 -50.02
CA ALA A 276 42.20 19.15 -51.15
C ALA A 276 41.62 17.81 -51.66
N GLY A 277 41.59 17.61 -52.99
CA GLY A 277 41.18 16.35 -53.64
C GLY A 277 40.29 16.57 -54.84
#